data_AF-A0A439VM43-F1
#
_entry.id   AF-A0A439VM43-F1
#
_cell.length_a   1.000
_cell.length_b   1.000
_cell.length_c   1.000
_cell.angle_alpha   90.00
_cell.angle_beta   90.00
_cell.angle_gamma   90.00
#
_symmetry.space_group_name_H-M   'P 1'
#
loop_
_entity.id
_entity.type
_entity.pdbx_description
1 polymer ?
#
loop_
_entity_poly.entity_id
_entity_poly.type
_entity_poly.pdbx_seq_one_letter_code
_entity_poly.pdbx_strand_id
1 'polypeptide(L)'
;MATQADAQELAALRALSASIGQNPHLTQAAGGNTSLKAGDTLWIKASGTWLKDALADDIMVPVAMAPLLRAVEQRDRAADQPQGFTIAALNPRGLRPSIETTVHALMPQRVVLHVHCVDTISLAVQADGEAEVARRLDGIEWAYVPYFRPGLPLARGIAEKLRPDVDVLILGNHGLVVAAETVAGAERLLKRVRSLLARPARATAAPDLAALTALAGNSGYRLPTDVEAHAVALDPESRRIAQAGSLYPDHVIFLGQGSVAARPGETVADVIARLGMPPAAILFPGTGVLMRGDASAGADAMQRCLADVAARIDIAARLNYLTAAENDELLNWDAEQYRQKLNAAGS
;
A
#
# COMPACT_ATOMS: atom_id res chain seq x y z
N MET A 1 28.86 10.09 -11.41
CA MET A 1 28.68 8.78 -12.07
C MET A 1 28.54 7.74 -10.98
N ALA A 2 27.62 6.78 -11.13
CA ALA A 2 27.44 5.69 -10.16
C ALA A 2 28.72 4.85 -10.07
N THR A 3 29.15 4.53 -8.86
CA THR A 3 30.32 3.68 -8.62
C THR A 3 29.99 2.21 -8.88
N GLN A 4 31.00 1.34 -8.96
CA GLN A 4 30.78 -0.11 -9.00
C GLN A 4 30.03 -0.60 -7.75
N ALA A 5 30.29 0.00 -6.58
CA ALA A 5 29.56 -0.28 -5.36
C ALA A 5 28.08 0.14 -5.44
N ASP A 6 27.77 1.26 -6.10
CA ASP A 6 26.38 1.66 -6.35
C ASP A 6 25.66 0.69 -7.28
N ALA A 7 26.34 0.20 -8.33
CA ALA A 7 25.76 -0.78 -9.23
C ALA A 7 25.45 -2.12 -8.52
N GLN A 8 26.35 -2.57 -7.64
CA GLN A 8 26.14 -3.77 -6.82
C GLN A 8 24.96 -3.57 -5.85
N GLU A 9 24.90 -2.42 -5.16
CA GLU A 9 23.83 -2.14 -4.21
C GLU A 9 22.47 -1.98 -4.92
N LEU A 10 22.44 -1.40 -6.12
CA LEU A 10 21.23 -1.30 -6.92
C LEU A 10 20.74 -2.67 -7.42
N ALA A 11 21.66 -3.56 -7.81
CA ALA A 11 21.31 -4.94 -8.14
C ALA A 11 20.75 -5.71 -6.93
N ALA A 12 21.35 -5.53 -5.75
CA ALA A 12 20.83 -6.09 -4.50
C ALA A 12 19.44 -5.51 -4.17
N LEU A 13 19.23 -4.21 -4.37
CA LEU A 13 17.93 -3.58 -4.17
C LEU A 13 16.88 -4.21 -5.09
N ARG A 14 17.16 -4.40 -6.37
CA ARG A 14 16.21 -5.03 -7.31
C ARG A 14 15.83 -6.45 -6.88
N ALA A 15 16.78 -7.23 -6.39
CA ALA A 15 16.50 -8.56 -5.86
C ALA A 15 15.61 -8.50 -4.60
N LEU A 16 15.90 -7.57 -3.68
CA LEU A 16 15.08 -7.36 -2.49
C LEU A 16 13.68 -6.84 -2.84
N SER A 17 13.55 -5.92 -3.80
CA SER A 17 12.28 -5.44 -4.33
C SER A 17 11.43 -6.60 -4.83
N ALA A 18 12.00 -7.51 -5.63
CA ALA A 18 11.30 -8.70 -6.11
C ALA A 18 10.82 -9.59 -4.95
N SER A 19 11.67 -9.83 -3.96
CA SER A 19 11.31 -10.62 -2.77
C SER A 19 10.20 -9.97 -1.95
N ILE A 20 10.26 -8.65 -1.73
CA ILE A 20 9.21 -7.88 -1.05
C ILE A 20 7.90 -7.97 -1.84
N GLY A 21 7.97 -7.79 -3.16
CA GLY A 21 6.82 -7.83 -4.06
C GLY A 21 6.11 -9.16 -4.15
N GLN A 22 6.80 -10.26 -3.87
CA GLN A 22 6.23 -11.61 -3.83
C GLN A 22 5.52 -11.91 -2.51
N ASN A 23 5.72 -11.09 -1.46
CA ASN A 23 5.10 -11.30 -0.16
C ASN A 23 3.84 -10.42 -0.01
N PRO A 24 2.63 -11.01 -0.03
CA PRO A 24 1.39 -10.24 0.04
C PRO A 24 1.17 -9.55 1.39
N HIS A 25 1.95 -9.86 2.44
CA HIS A 25 1.89 -9.14 3.72
C HIS A 25 2.78 -7.91 3.78
N LEU A 26 3.65 -7.72 2.78
CA LEU A 26 4.55 -6.55 2.69
C LEU A 26 4.04 -5.54 1.67
N THR A 27 3.65 -5.98 0.48
CA THR A 27 3.08 -5.09 -0.53
C THR A 27 2.05 -5.80 -1.38
N GLN A 28 1.13 -5.04 -1.95
CA GLN A 28 0.04 -5.55 -2.78
C GLN A 28 -0.09 -4.68 -4.02
N ALA A 29 -0.34 -5.32 -5.17
CA ALA A 29 -0.42 -4.64 -6.46
C ALA A 29 0.80 -3.73 -6.74
N ALA A 30 0.53 -2.53 -7.23
CA ALA A 30 1.53 -1.49 -7.46
C ALA A 30 1.88 -0.66 -6.20
N GLY A 31 1.36 -1.04 -5.02
CA GLY A 31 1.69 -0.41 -3.74
C GLY A 31 3.15 -0.61 -3.33
N GLY A 32 3.59 0.17 -2.32
CA GLY A 32 4.97 0.18 -1.83
C GLY A 32 6.02 0.59 -2.87
N ASN A 33 7.19 1.00 -2.39
CA ASN A 33 8.30 1.42 -3.24
C ASN A 33 9.64 1.34 -2.52
N THR A 34 10.70 1.16 -3.31
CA THR A 34 12.07 0.99 -2.82
C THR A 34 12.98 1.95 -3.55
N SER A 35 13.99 2.48 -2.87
CA SER A 35 14.99 3.35 -3.48
C SER A 35 16.42 3.17 -2.97
N LEU A 36 17.35 3.66 -3.77
CA LEU A 36 18.77 3.79 -3.45
C LEU A 36 19.25 5.18 -3.83
N LYS A 37 19.94 5.86 -2.92
CA LYS A 37 20.69 7.10 -3.17
C LYS A 37 22.11 6.76 -3.66
N ALA A 38 22.52 7.37 -4.77
CA ALA A 38 23.87 7.26 -5.32
C ALA A 38 24.38 8.67 -5.68
N GLY A 39 25.13 9.28 -4.76
CA GLY A 39 25.41 10.72 -4.82
C GLY A 39 24.12 11.53 -4.73
N ASP A 40 23.92 12.50 -5.63
CA ASP A 40 22.72 13.35 -5.68
C ASP A 40 21.53 12.73 -6.44
N THR A 41 21.68 11.49 -6.92
CA THR A 41 20.65 10.77 -7.67
C THR A 41 19.92 9.78 -6.77
N LEU A 42 18.60 9.87 -6.74
CA LEU A 42 17.71 8.87 -6.15
C LEU A 42 17.20 7.93 -7.24
N TRP A 43 17.53 6.64 -7.15
CA TRP A 43 16.94 5.59 -7.97
C TRP A 43 15.71 5.05 -7.26
N ILE A 44 14.52 5.34 -7.75
CA ILE A 44 13.23 5.01 -7.12
C ILE A 44 12.38 4.14 -8.05
N LYS A 45 11.60 3.22 -7.48
CA LYS A 45 10.57 2.44 -8.22
C LYS A 45 9.70 3.34 -9.11
N ALA A 46 9.47 2.90 -10.35
CA ALA A 46 8.53 3.51 -11.29
C ALA A 46 7.07 3.39 -10.82
N SER A 47 6.27 4.44 -11.03
CA SER A 47 4.84 4.44 -10.71
C SER A 47 4.09 3.40 -11.54
N GLY A 48 3.12 2.71 -10.91
CA GLY A 48 2.28 1.68 -11.53
C GLY A 48 2.94 0.32 -11.75
N THR A 49 4.25 0.18 -11.51
CA THR A 49 4.94 -1.11 -11.62
C THR A 49 4.77 -1.95 -10.34
N TRP A 50 4.95 -3.25 -10.44
CA TRP A 50 4.93 -4.15 -9.28
C TRP A 50 6.36 -4.45 -8.83
N LEU A 51 6.60 -4.45 -7.52
CA LEU A 51 7.94 -4.75 -7.00
C LEU A 51 8.37 -6.19 -7.32
N LYS A 52 7.42 -7.14 -7.46
CA LYS A 52 7.71 -8.55 -7.77
C LYS A 52 8.44 -8.72 -9.11
N ASP A 53 8.22 -7.79 -10.04
CA ASP A 53 8.76 -7.82 -11.39
C ASP A 53 10.11 -7.08 -11.50
N ALA A 54 10.65 -6.57 -10.38
CA ALA A 54 11.88 -5.77 -10.35
C ALA A 54 13.14 -6.46 -10.91
N LEU A 55 13.15 -7.79 -11.01
CA LEU A 55 14.22 -8.55 -11.65
C LEU A 55 14.01 -8.70 -13.17
N ALA A 56 12.76 -8.86 -13.61
CA ALA A 56 12.40 -9.04 -15.01
C ALA A 56 12.41 -7.71 -15.77
N ASP A 57 11.95 -6.64 -15.11
CA ASP A 57 11.86 -5.30 -15.67
C ASP A 57 12.85 -4.32 -15.02
N ASP A 58 13.35 -3.38 -15.82
CA ASP A 58 14.05 -2.22 -15.29
C ASP A 58 13.04 -1.15 -14.85
N ILE A 59 12.73 -1.17 -13.56
CA ILE A 59 11.71 -0.31 -12.94
C ILE A 59 12.30 0.82 -12.11
N MET A 60 13.61 1.06 -12.16
CA MET A 60 14.27 2.07 -11.34
C MET A 60 14.42 3.38 -12.13
N VAL A 61 13.81 4.46 -11.63
CA VAL A 61 13.80 5.78 -12.25
C VAL A 61 14.75 6.72 -11.51
N PRO A 62 15.70 7.37 -12.20
CA PRO A 62 16.64 8.31 -11.60
C PRO A 62 16.01 9.70 -11.43
N VAL A 63 16.07 10.24 -10.21
CA VAL A 63 15.54 11.55 -9.83
C VAL A 63 16.63 12.39 -9.16
N ALA A 64 16.72 13.67 -9.50
CA ALA A 64 17.64 14.61 -8.87
C ALA A 64 17.11 15.06 -7.50
N MET A 65 17.82 14.74 -6.41
CA MET A 65 17.32 14.97 -5.04
C MET A 65 17.33 16.45 -4.63
N ALA A 66 18.43 17.17 -4.88
CA ALA A 66 18.58 18.55 -4.43
C ALA A 66 17.44 19.49 -4.90
N PRO A 67 17.04 19.52 -6.19
CA PRO A 67 15.90 20.34 -6.60
C PRO A 67 14.55 19.85 -6.04
N LEU A 68 14.37 18.53 -5.87
CA LEU A 68 13.15 17.97 -5.28
C LEU A 68 13.00 18.38 -3.80
N LEU A 69 14.07 18.27 -3.02
CA LEU A 69 14.09 18.65 -1.60
C LEU A 69 13.86 20.15 -1.42
N ARG A 70 14.43 21.01 -2.29
CA ARG A 70 14.12 22.45 -2.30
C ARG A 70 12.65 22.73 -2.58
N ALA A 71 12.02 22.00 -3.51
CA ALA A 71 10.60 22.15 -3.79
C ALA A 71 9.74 21.77 -2.57
N VAL A 72 10.12 20.72 -1.84
CA VAL A 72 9.45 20.34 -0.57
C VAL A 72 9.60 21.45 0.48
N GLU A 73 10.81 21.96 0.69
CA GLU A 73 11.10 23.04 1.65
C GLU A 73 10.30 24.31 1.34
N GLN A 74 10.21 24.67 0.06
CA GLN A 74 9.49 25.85 -0.43
C GLN A 74 7.97 25.64 -0.53
N ARG A 75 7.48 24.42 -0.24
CA ARG A 75 6.06 24.05 -0.37
C ARG A 75 5.54 24.24 -1.79
N ASP A 76 6.40 24.02 -2.77
CA ASP A 76 6.07 24.10 -4.19
C ASP A 76 5.29 22.84 -4.61
N ARG A 77 4.18 23.05 -5.34
CA ARG A 77 3.38 21.97 -5.94
C ARG A 77 4.17 21.11 -6.91
N ALA A 78 5.31 21.59 -7.41
CA ALA A 78 6.23 20.76 -8.19
C ALA A 78 6.64 19.48 -7.44
N ALA A 79 6.73 19.51 -6.11
CA ALA A 79 7.08 18.34 -5.30
C ALA A 79 6.05 17.19 -5.37
N ASP A 80 4.80 17.47 -5.74
CA ASP A 80 3.76 16.45 -6.03
C ASP A 80 3.93 15.80 -7.42
N GLN A 81 4.83 16.33 -8.25
CA GLN A 81 5.05 15.92 -9.63
C GLN A 81 6.51 15.46 -9.82
N PRO A 82 6.94 14.35 -9.17
CA PRO A 82 8.33 13.92 -9.13
C PRO A 82 8.93 13.66 -10.52
N GLN A 83 8.12 13.42 -11.55
CA GLN A 83 8.57 13.31 -12.92
C GLN A 83 9.30 14.57 -13.43
N GLY A 84 8.99 15.75 -12.90
CA GLY A 84 9.67 17.01 -13.23
C GLY A 84 11.14 17.06 -12.78
N PHE A 85 11.55 16.15 -11.89
CA PHE A 85 12.92 16.04 -11.37
C PHE A 85 13.67 14.82 -11.92
N THR A 86 13.06 14.09 -12.86
CA THR A 86 13.68 12.92 -13.51
C THR A 86 14.91 13.32 -14.30
N ILE A 87 16.00 12.55 -14.17
CA ILE A 87 17.21 12.75 -14.96
C ILE A 87 17.01 12.06 -16.32
N ALA A 88 16.47 12.79 -17.30
CA ALA A 88 16.04 12.24 -18.60
C ALA A 88 17.14 11.44 -19.33
N ALA A 89 18.40 11.89 -19.25
CA ALA A 89 19.54 11.22 -19.88
C ALA A 89 19.80 9.79 -19.33
N LEU A 90 19.31 9.49 -18.13
CA LEU A 90 19.43 8.19 -17.46
C LEU A 90 18.11 7.40 -17.45
N ASN A 91 17.05 7.90 -18.11
CA ASN A 91 15.72 7.28 -18.15
C ASN A 91 15.23 7.11 -19.61
N PRO A 92 15.88 6.25 -20.42
CA PRO A 92 15.55 6.09 -21.84
C PRO A 92 14.15 5.52 -22.09
N ARG A 93 13.57 4.80 -21.11
CA ARG A 93 12.21 4.25 -21.19
C ARG A 93 11.12 5.29 -20.93
N GLY A 94 11.48 6.49 -20.44
CA GLY A 94 10.52 7.53 -20.09
C GLY A 94 9.55 7.14 -18.98
N LEU A 95 9.95 6.22 -18.09
CA LEU A 95 9.12 5.80 -16.96
C LEU A 95 8.94 6.96 -15.99
N ARG A 96 7.76 7.06 -15.37
CA ARG A 96 7.50 8.04 -14.31
C ARG A 96 7.94 7.49 -12.96
N PRO A 97 8.64 8.26 -12.11
CA PRO A 97 8.99 7.82 -10.76
C PRO A 97 7.74 7.70 -9.89
N SER A 98 7.83 6.97 -8.77
CA SER A 98 6.77 6.87 -7.76
C SER A 98 6.29 8.26 -7.32
N ILE A 99 4.98 8.42 -7.11
CA ILE A 99 4.39 9.64 -6.52
C ILE A 99 4.94 9.93 -5.12
N GLU A 100 5.48 8.92 -4.44
CA GLU A 100 6.02 9.00 -3.09
C GLU A 100 7.53 9.22 -3.06
N THR A 101 8.11 9.67 -4.18
CA THR A 101 9.56 9.92 -4.27
C THR A 101 10.05 10.89 -3.19
N THR A 102 9.21 11.83 -2.75
CA THR A 102 9.52 12.76 -1.66
C THR A 102 9.75 12.06 -0.32
N VAL A 103 8.99 11.00 0.00
CA VAL A 103 9.19 10.16 1.21
C VAL A 103 10.61 9.61 1.22
N HIS A 104 11.09 9.11 0.07
CA HIS A 104 12.41 8.51 -0.08
C HIS A 104 13.53 9.54 -0.04
N ALA A 105 13.32 10.70 -0.67
CA ALA A 105 14.29 11.79 -0.68
C ALA A 105 14.51 12.39 0.72
N LEU A 106 13.45 12.47 1.54
CA LEU A 106 13.52 13.03 2.89
C LEU A 106 14.31 12.17 3.88
N MET A 107 14.22 10.85 3.78
CA MET A 107 15.02 9.96 4.64
C MET A 107 16.52 10.17 4.37
N PRO A 108 17.36 10.45 5.39
CA PRO A 108 18.78 10.76 5.18
C PRO A 108 19.59 9.54 4.72
N GLN A 109 19.17 8.32 5.08
CA GLN A 109 19.89 7.09 4.81
C GLN A 109 19.87 6.72 3.34
N ARG A 110 20.88 5.95 2.91
CA ARG A 110 21.10 5.59 1.52
C ARG A 110 20.00 4.73 0.88
N VAL A 111 19.48 3.73 1.60
CA VAL A 111 18.46 2.79 1.12
C VAL A 111 17.18 3.02 1.88
N VAL A 112 16.06 3.10 1.16
CA VAL A 112 14.73 3.29 1.76
C VAL A 112 13.76 2.28 1.19
N LEU A 113 13.07 1.55 2.07
CA LEU A 113 12.04 0.59 1.74
C LEU A 113 10.73 1.08 2.33
N HIS A 114 9.76 1.39 1.47
CA HIS A 114 8.40 1.70 1.86
C HIS A 114 7.48 0.53 1.46
N VAL A 115 6.79 -0.03 2.44
CA VAL A 115 5.93 -1.20 2.28
C VAL A 115 4.56 -0.95 2.91
N HIS A 116 3.52 -1.47 2.28
CA HIS A 116 2.14 -1.42 2.78
C HIS A 116 1.92 -2.67 3.65
N CYS A 117 2.70 -2.76 4.73
CA CYS A 117 2.78 -3.95 5.54
C CYS A 117 1.47 -4.17 6.31
N VAL A 118 0.86 -5.35 6.12
CA VAL A 118 -0.38 -5.76 6.79
C VAL A 118 -0.28 -5.60 8.31
N ASP A 119 0.84 -6.07 8.88
CA ASP A 119 1.09 -6.02 10.32
C ASP A 119 1.08 -4.57 10.82
N THR A 120 1.77 -3.67 10.12
CA THR A 120 1.79 -2.23 10.44
C THR A 120 0.44 -1.57 10.25
N ILE A 121 -0.24 -1.79 9.11
CA ILE A 121 -1.53 -1.17 8.82
C ILE A 121 -2.56 -1.58 9.87
N SER A 122 -2.58 -2.86 10.29
CA SER A 122 -3.52 -3.36 11.31
C SER A 122 -3.43 -2.61 12.64
N LEU A 123 -2.27 -2.02 12.97
CA LEU A 123 -2.07 -1.16 14.13
C LEU A 123 -2.30 0.32 13.80
N ALA A 124 -1.78 0.78 12.66
CA ALA A 124 -1.76 2.18 12.26
C ALA A 124 -3.15 2.76 11.94
N VAL A 125 -4.16 1.92 11.74
CA VAL A 125 -5.58 2.31 11.57
C VAL A 125 -6.32 2.47 12.90
N GLN A 126 -5.72 2.08 14.04
CA GLN A 126 -6.34 2.17 15.37
C GLN A 126 -6.11 3.55 15.97
N ALA A 127 -7.08 4.04 16.74
CA ALA A 127 -7.03 5.36 17.39
C ALA A 127 -5.87 5.50 18.39
N ASP A 128 -5.48 4.40 19.02
CA ASP A 128 -4.34 4.27 19.94
C ASP A 128 -3.13 3.58 19.27
N GLY A 129 -3.12 3.50 17.94
CA GLY A 129 -2.10 2.77 17.16
C GLY A 129 -0.67 3.24 17.44
N GLU A 130 -0.44 4.55 17.60
CA GLU A 130 0.88 5.10 17.97
C GLU A 130 1.38 4.56 19.32
N ALA A 131 0.51 4.46 20.33
CA ALA A 131 0.87 3.94 21.64
C ALA A 131 1.17 2.44 21.59
N GLU A 132 0.40 1.67 20.82
CA GLU A 132 0.65 0.23 20.65
C GLU A 132 1.96 -0.04 19.90
N VAL A 133 2.25 0.75 18.87
CA VAL A 133 3.53 0.70 18.16
C VAL A 133 4.69 1.08 19.10
N ALA A 134 4.54 2.12 19.92
CA ALA A 134 5.55 2.56 20.86
C ALA A 134 5.97 1.45 21.83
N ARG A 135 5.00 0.67 22.34
CA ARG A 135 5.28 -0.49 23.21
C ARG A 135 6.08 -1.59 22.52
N ARG A 136 5.89 -1.78 21.21
CA ARG A 136 6.49 -2.87 20.43
C ARG A 136 7.86 -2.53 19.86
N LEU A 137 8.09 -1.25 19.58
CA LEU A 137 9.32 -0.74 18.98
C LEU A 137 10.26 -0.11 20.02
N ASP A 138 10.17 -0.52 21.27
CA ASP A 138 11.12 -0.11 22.31
C ASP A 138 12.57 -0.43 21.89
N GLY A 139 13.45 0.55 22.07
CA GLY A 139 14.85 0.47 21.64
C GLY A 139 15.06 0.48 20.11
N ILE A 140 14.11 0.98 19.33
CA ILE A 140 14.27 1.32 17.91
C ILE A 140 14.04 2.82 17.76
N GLU A 141 14.83 3.49 16.93
CA GLU A 141 14.59 4.89 16.59
C GLU A 141 13.52 4.99 15.50
N TRP A 142 12.36 5.50 15.87
CA TRP A 142 11.21 5.60 14.98
C TRP A 142 10.43 6.91 15.17
N ALA A 143 9.54 7.19 14.22
CA ALA A 143 8.58 8.27 14.33
C ALA A 143 7.20 7.85 13.80
N TYR A 144 6.14 8.34 14.45
CA TYR A 144 4.78 8.24 13.96
C TYR A 144 4.42 9.48 13.13
N VAL A 145 3.88 9.26 11.95
CA VAL A 145 3.30 10.30 11.11
C VAL A 145 1.81 10.00 10.98
N PRO A 146 0.91 10.89 11.43
CA PRO A 146 -0.53 10.67 11.26
C PRO A 146 -0.88 10.60 9.77
N TYR A 147 -2.11 10.19 9.48
CA TYR A 147 -2.54 10.09 8.10
C TYR A 147 -2.44 11.45 7.37
N PHE A 148 -1.79 11.42 6.21
CA PHE A 148 -1.80 12.47 5.21
C PHE A 148 -1.92 11.81 3.85
N ARG A 149 -2.59 12.49 2.90
CA ARG A 149 -2.60 12.02 1.52
C ARG A 149 -1.15 11.88 0.99
N PRO A 150 -0.82 10.78 0.29
CA PRO A 150 0.46 10.63 -0.39
C PRO A 150 0.80 11.84 -1.28
N GLY A 151 2.07 12.23 -1.31
CA GLY A 151 2.55 13.44 -1.97
C GLY A 151 3.10 14.48 -0.99
N LEU A 152 2.98 15.76 -1.32
CA LEU A 152 3.48 16.90 -0.56
C LEU A 152 2.89 17.01 0.87
N PRO A 153 1.59 16.75 1.12
CA PRO A 153 1.06 16.74 2.49
C PRO A 153 1.79 15.74 3.39
N LEU A 154 1.95 14.49 2.93
CA LEU A 154 2.71 13.46 3.63
C LEU A 154 4.20 13.83 3.78
N ALA A 155 4.83 14.33 2.71
CA ALA A 155 6.22 14.77 2.76
C ALA A 155 6.47 15.82 3.86
N ARG A 156 5.53 16.76 4.02
CA ARG A 156 5.59 17.76 5.09
C ARG A 156 5.39 17.14 6.48
N GLY A 157 4.42 16.26 6.63
CA GLY A 157 4.20 15.53 7.88
C GLY A 157 5.42 14.72 8.31
N ILE A 158 6.12 14.11 7.35
CA ILE A 158 7.40 13.41 7.59
C ILE A 158 8.48 14.42 7.99
N ALA A 159 8.67 15.50 7.24
CA ALA A 159 9.71 16.50 7.53
C ALA A 159 9.56 17.12 8.94
N GLU A 160 8.34 17.27 9.44
CA GLU A 160 8.06 17.76 10.81
C GLU A 160 8.41 16.75 11.91
N LYS A 161 8.45 15.45 11.59
CA LYS A 161 8.69 14.35 12.54
C LYS A 161 10.09 13.75 12.45
N LEU A 162 10.76 13.96 11.32
CA LEU A 162 12.04 13.35 11.01
C LEU A 162 13.16 13.95 11.86
N ARG A 163 14.02 13.07 12.38
CA ARG A 163 15.27 13.40 13.07
C ARG A 163 16.40 12.61 12.42
N PRO A 164 17.68 13.02 12.56
CA PRO A 164 18.80 12.34 11.90
C PRO A 164 18.95 10.85 12.24
N ASP A 165 18.44 10.41 13.38
CA ASP A 165 18.52 9.06 13.93
C ASP A 165 17.29 8.18 13.61
N VAL A 166 16.24 8.74 13.02
CA VAL A 166 15.02 7.99 12.71
C VAL A 166 15.25 7.08 11.50
N ASP A 167 15.27 5.77 11.76
CA ASP A 167 15.42 4.73 10.73
C ASP A 167 14.06 4.13 10.32
N VAL A 168 13.00 4.40 11.08
CA VAL A 168 11.67 3.80 10.89
C VAL A 168 10.57 4.86 10.95
N LEU A 169 9.71 4.90 9.93
CA LEU A 169 8.47 5.68 9.98
C LEU A 169 7.25 4.76 9.97
N ILE A 170 6.32 5.04 10.87
CA ILE A 170 4.99 4.44 10.88
C ILE A 170 4.02 5.48 10.37
N LEU A 171 3.42 5.19 9.22
CA LEU A 171 2.50 6.09 8.54
C LEU A 171 1.06 5.66 8.86
N GLY A 172 0.33 6.52 9.58
CA GLY A 172 -1.07 6.31 9.95
C GLY A 172 -1.92 5.95 8.73
N ASN A 173 -2.71 4.89 8.86
CA ASN A 173 -3.57 4.37 7.78
C ASN A 173 -2.84 4.07 6.45
N HIS A 174 -1.52 3.86 6.44
CA HIS A 174 -0.79 3.78 5.18
C HIS A 174 0.25 2.65 5.15
N GLY A 175 1.20 2.64 6.08
CA GLY A 175 2.22 1.60 6.05
C GLY A 175 3.49 1.93 6.82
N LEU A 176 4.59 1.34 6.36
CA LEU A 176 5.89 1.34 7.02
C LEU A 176 6.95 1.86 6.05
N VAL A 177 7.83 2.73 6.55
CA VAL A 177 9.09 3.07 5.89
C VAL A 177 10.23 2.61 6.79
N VAL A 178 11.20 1.89 6.24
CA VAL A 178 12.48 1.63 6.91
C VAL A 178 13.61 2.13 6.05
N ALA A 179 14.67 2.62 6.69
CA ALA A 179 15.83 3.17 6.00
C ALA A 179 17.12 2.70 6.66
N ALA A 180 18.17 2.51 5.86
CA ALA A 180 19.49 2.10 6.33
C ALA A 180 20.57 2.43 5.28
N GLU A 181 21.83 2.28 5.65
CA GLU A 181 22.96 2.56 4.74
C GLU A 181 23.20 1.49 3.66
N THR A 182 22.65 0.29 3.84
CA THR A 182 22.83 -0.84 2.93
C THR A 182 21.52 -1.58 2.72
N VAL A 183 21.38 -2.27 1.58
CA VAL A 183 20.19 -3.08 1.26
C VAL A 183 19.99 -4.17 2.30
N ALA A 184 21.08 -4.86 2.69
CA ALA A 184 21.04 -5.88 3.72
C ALA A 184 20.65 -5.32 5.10
N GLY A 185 21.08 -4.09 5.43
CA GLY A 185 20.68 -3.39 6.65
C GLY A 185 19.19 -3.08 6.67
N ALA A 186 18.67 -2.52 5.57
CA ALA A 186 17.27 -2.17 5.43
C ALA A 186 16.37 -3.43 5.47
N GLU A 187 16.79 -4.52 4.84
CA GLU A 187 16.08 -5.81 4.90
C GLU A 187 16.01 -6.36 6.34
N ARG A 188 17.13 -6.34 7.08
CA ARG A 188 17.14 -6.80 8.48
C ARG A 188 16.23 -5.95 9.35
N LEU A 189 16.26 -4.62 9.17
CA LEU A 189 15.40 -3.71 9.90
C LEU A 189 13.92 -3.94 9.57
N LEU A 190 13.57 -4.08 8.29
CA LEU A 190 12.22 -4.42 7.85
C LEU A 190 11.71 -5.70 8.52
N LYS A 191 12.51 -6.77 8.49
CA LYS A 191 12.16 -8.06 9.11
C LYS A 191 11.95 -7.92 10.62
N ARG A 192 12.84 -7.19 11.31
CA ARG A 192 12.73 -6.94 12.76
C ARG A 192 11.46 -6.16 13.10
N VAL A 193 11.23 -5.02 12.45
CA VAL A 193 10.06 -4.16 12.71
C VAL A 193 8.77 -4.93 12.44
N ARG A 194 8.66 -5.58 11.27
CA ARG A 194 7.49 -6.41 10.96
C ARG A 194 7.24 -7.47 12.03
N SER A 195 8.28 -8.18 12.48
CA SER A 195 8.14 -9.22 13.50
C SER A 195 7.62 -8.67 14.83
N LEU A 196 8.03 -7.46 15.22
CA LEU A 196 7.59 -6.81 16.46
C LEU A 196 6.15 -6.30 16.35
N LEU A 197 5.76 -5.83 15.17
CA LEU A 197 4.41 -5.34 14.88
C LEU A 197 3.39 -6.45 14.58
N ALA A 198 3.86 -7.68 14.34
CA ALA A 198 3.02 -8.80 13.94
C ALA A 198 1.89 -9.08 14.94
N ARG A 199 0.71 -9.38 14.40
CA ARG A 199 -0.45 -9.89 15.15
C ARG A 199 -0.99 -11.14 14.46
N PRO A 200 -1.44 -12.16 15.22
CA PRO A 200 -2.12 -13.29 14.63
C PRO A 200 -3.44 -12.84 14.00
N ALA A 201 -3.76 -13.38 12.83
CA ALA A 201 -5.08 -13.22 12.24
C ALA A 201 -6.10 -14.03 13.05
N ARG A 202 -7.32 -13.53 13.18
CA ARG A 202 -8.46 -14.31 13.67
C ARG A 202 -8.73 -15.48 12.72
N ALA A 203 -8.97 -16.65 13.29
CA ALA A 203 -9.30 -17.84 12.52
C ALA A 203 -10.72 -17.74 11.95
N THR A 204 -10.91 -18.24 10.73
CA THR A 204 -12.21 -18.34 10.07
C THR A 204 -12.49 -19.78 9.65
N ALA A 205 -13.76 -20.09 9.43
CA ALA A 205 -14.13 -21.30 8.70
C ALA A 205 -13.63 -21.24 7.24
N ALA A 206 -13.75 -22.36 6.52
CA ALA A 206 -13.54 -22.37 5.08
C ALA A 206 -14.71 -21.67 4.35
N PRO A 207 -14.47 -20.99 3.22
CA PRO A 207 -15.54 -20.43 2.40
C PRO A 207 -16.37 -21.53 1.73
N ASP A 208 -17.65 -21.24 1.50
CA ASP A 208 -18.54 -22.10 0.71
C ASP A 208 -18.43 -21.72 -0.77
N LEU A 209 -17.42 -22.30 -1.44
CA LEU A 209 -17.14 -22.02 -2.85
C LEU A 209 -18.27 -22.48 -3.78
N ALA A 210 -19.03 -23.51 -3.41
CA ALA A 210 -20.15 -23.99 -4.20
C ALA A 210 -21.31 -22.98 -4.17
N ALA A 211 -21.67 -22.49 -2.98
CA ALA A 211 -22.66 -21.45 -2.82
C ALA A 211 -22.25 -20.14 -3.50
N LEU A 212 -20.97 -19.73 -3.38
CA LEU A 212 -20.45 -18.55 -4.08
C LEU A 212 -20.53 -18.70 -5.60
N THR A 213 -20.19 -19.88 -6.14
CA THR A 213 -20.28 -20.14 -7.59
C THR A 213 -21.73 -20.09 -8.06
N ALA A 214 -22.67 -20.60 -7.27
CA ALA A 214 -24.10 -20.50 -7.56
C ALA A 214 -24.61 -19.05 -7.52
N LEU A 215 -24.17 -18.26 -6.53
CA LEU A 215 -24.48 -16.82 -6.41
C LEU A 215 -23.88 -16.01 -7.57
N ALA A 216 -22.67 -16.35 -7.99
CA ALA A 216 -22.01 -15.73 -9.13
C ALA A 216 -22.80 -15.99 -10.41
N GLY A 217 -23.16 -17.25 -10.70
CA GLY A 217 -23.96 -17.62 -11.87
C GLY A 217 -23.52 -16.90 -13.15
N ASN A 218 -24.46 -16.20 -13.81
CA ASN A 218 -24.19 -15.35 -14.97
C ASN A 218 -24.16 -13.84 -14.63
N SER A 219 -23.94 -13.49 -13.36
CA SER A 219 -23.96 -12.09 -12.90
C SER A 219 -22.76 -11.26 -13.36
N GLY A 220 -21.75 -11.90 -13.97
CA GLY A 220 -20.49 -11.27 -14.30
C GLY A 220 -19.58 -11.07 -13.08
N TYR A 221 -19.80 -11.79 -11.99
CA TYR A 221 -18.90 -11.88 -10.83
C TYR A 221 -18.17 -13.23 -10.81
N ARG A 222 -17.04 -13.28 -10.10
CA ARG A 222 -16.18 -14.46 -9.97
C ARG A 222 -15.62 -14.61 -8.56
N LEU A 223 -15.03 -15.77 -8.29
CA LEU A 223 -14.22 -15.96 -7.08
C LEU A 223 -12.96 -15.08 -7.12
N PRO A 224 -12.46 -14.60 -5.96
CA PRO A 224 -11.17 -13.95 -5.88
C PRO A 224 -10.02 -14.91 -6.22
N THR A 225 -8.86 -14.38 -6.60
CA THR A 225 -7.67 -15.19 -6.90
C THR A 225 -7.15 -15.96 -5.68
N ASP A 226 -7.11 -15.30 -4.52
CA ASP A 226 -6.59 -15.87 -3.27
C ASP A 226 -7.73 -16.32 -2.36
N VAL A 227 -7.62 -17.53 -1.79
CA VAL A 227 -8.64 -18.07 -0.88
C VAL A 227 -8.75 -17.24 0.42
N GLU A 228 -7.65 -16.62 0.84
CA GLU A 228 -7.57 -15.78 2.03
C GLU A 228 -8.44 -14.51 1.92
N ALA A 229 -8.71 -14.04 0.69
CA ALA A 229 -9.59 -12.90 0.42
C ALA A 229 -11.02 -13.10 0.98
N HIS A 230 -11.44 -14.35 1.18
CA HIS A 230 -12.74 -14.66 1.75
C HIS A 230 -12.86 -14.35 3.25
N ALA A 231 -11.75 -14.34 4.00
CA ALA A 231 -11.79 -14.27 5.47
C ALA A 231 -12.54 -13.04 5.99
N VAL A 232 -12.46 -11.91 5.27
CA VAL A 232 -13.20 -10.69 5.64
C VAL A 232 -14.71 -10.91 5.68
N ALA A 233 -15.27 -11.80 4.85
CA ALA A 233 -16.71 -12.11 4.84
C ALA A 233 -17.11 -13.24 5.80
N LEU A 234 -16.14 -14.01 6.30
CA LEU A 234 -16.35 -15.16 7.17
C LEU A 234 -16.27 -14.79 8.65
N ASP A 235 -15.43 -13.81 8.99
CA ASP A 235 -15.35 -13.25 10.34
C ASP A 235 -16.32 -12.05 10.50
N PRO A 236 -17.33 -12.12 11.40
CA PRO A 236 -18.25 -11.02 11.63
C PRO A 236 -17.57 -9.70 12.03
N GLU A 237 -16.47 -9.76 12.78
CA GLU A 237 -15.74 -8.55 13.20
C GLU A 237 -14.98 -7.92 12.04
N SER A 238 -14.29 -8.72 11.22
CA SER A 238 -13.65 -8.24 9.99
C SER A 238 -14.65 -7.61 9.03
N ARG A 239 -15.84 -8.22 8.85
CA ARG A 239 -16.92 -7.61 8.06
C ARG A 239 -17.34 -6.27 8.62
N ARG A 240 -17.64 -6.21 9.93
CA ARG A 240 -18.07 -4.98 10.60
C ARG A 240 -17.04 -3.87 10.41
N ILE A 241 -15.76 -4.20 10.56
CA ILE A 241 -14.65 -3.27 10.37
C ILE A 241 -14.61 -2.77 8.93
N ALA A 242 -14.63 -3.67 7.95
CA ALA A 242 -14.53 -3.32 6.53
C ALA A 242 -15.74 -2.53 6.00
N GLN A 243 -16.94 -2.80 6.53
CA GLN A 243 -18.18 -2.11 6.13
C GLN A 243 -18.31 -0.71 6.73
N ALA A 244 -17.67 -0.43 7.87
CA ALA A 244 -17.82 0.85 8.55
C ALA A 244 -17.05 1.99 7.87
N GLY A 245 -16.12 1.71 6.96
CA GLY A 245 -15.45 2.70 6.13
C GLY A 245 -14.14 2.21 5.52
N SER A 246 -13.44 3.12 4.85
CA SER A 246 -12.14 2.86 4.24
C SER A 246 -11.02 2.94 5.28
N LEU A 247 -10.12 1.95 5.27
CA LEU A 247 -9.03 1.86 6.25
C LEU A 247 -7.74 2.52 5.80
N TYR A 248 -7.42 2.51 4.51
CA TYR A 248 -6.14 3.01 3.98
C TYR A 248 -6.27 3.37 2.49
N PRO A 249 -5.39 4.20 1.90
CA PRO A 249 -5.57 4.72 0.54
C PRO A 249 -5.79 3.66 -0.54
N ASP A 250 -4.94 2.63 -0.57
CA ASP A 250 -5.04 1.61 -1.62
C ASP A 250 -6.34 0.79 -1.54
N HIS A 251 -6.95 0.63 -0.35
CA HIS A 251 -8.31 0.08 -0.24
C HIS A 251 -9.28 0.89 -1.11
N VAL A 252 -9.26 2.22 -0.96
CA VAL A 252 -10.15 3.13 -1.70
C VAL A 252 -9.92 3.02 -3.20
N ILE A 253 -8.67 3.03 -3.62
CA ILE A 253 -8.32 3.03 -5.05
C ILE A 253 -8.78 1.76 -5.75
N PHE A 254 -8.54 0.60 -5.14
CA PHE A 254 -8.76 -0.68 -5.81
C PHE A 254 -10.15 -1.27 -5.56
N LEU A 255 -10.75 -1.01 -4.39
CA LEU A 255 -12.02 -1.62 -3.98
C LEU A 255 -13.18 -0.61 -3.87
N GLY A 256 -12.88 0.69 -3.84
CA GLY A 256 -13.85 1.76 -3.61
C GLY A 256 -13.98 2.14 -2.13
N GLN A 257 -14.94 3.03 -1.83
CA GLN A 257 -15.16 3.52 -0.47
C GLN A 257 -15.87 2.47 0.39
N GLY A 258 -15.16 1.95 1.40
CA GLY A 258 -15.65 0.88 2.27
C GLY A 258 -15.98 -0.41 1.52
N SER A 259 -16.51 -1.38 2.27
CA SER A 259 -16.87 -2.69 1.74
C SER A 259 -18.37 -2.92 1.65
N VAL A 260 -18.82 -3.54 0.55
CA VAL A 260 -20.22 -3.88 0.33
C VAL A 260 -20.51 -5.30 0.81
N ALA A 261 -21.39 -5.45 1.80
CA ALA A 261 -21.94 -6.76 2.15
C ALA A 261 -23.35 -6.96 1.57
N ALA A 262 -23.64 -8.19 1.18
CA ALA A 262 -24.99 -8.64 0.85
C ALA A 262 -25.85 -8.72 2.12
N ARG A 263 -27.11 -8.31 2.03
CA ARG A 263 -28.12 -8.55 3.06
C ARG A 263 -28.59 -10.01 2.99
N PRO A 264 -29.19 -10.56 4.06
CA PRO A 264 -29.72 -11.92 4.05
C PRO A 264 -30.65 -12.15 2.84
N GLY A 265 -30.33 -13.16 2.03
CA GLY A 265 -31.11 -13.53 0.85
C GLY A 265 -30.86 -12.69 -0.41
N GLU A 266 -30.03 -11.64 -0.37
CA GLU A 266 -29.68 -10.88 -1.57
C GLU A 266 -28.83 -11.72 -2.53
N THR A 267 -29.20 -11.69 -3.81
CA THR A 267 -28.34 -12.13 -4.91
C THR A 267 -27.38 -11.01 -5.32
N VAL A 268 -26.42 -11.31 -6.19
CA VAL A 268 -25.56 -10.28 -6.80
C VAL A 268 -26.40 -9.19 -7.49
N ALA A 269 -27.46 -9.56 -8.21
CA ALA A 269 -28.33 -8.60 -8.90
C ALA A 269 -29.05 -7.66 -7.92
N ASP A 270 -29.51 -8.17 -6.78
CA ASP A 270 -30.16 -7.36 -5.75
C ASP A 270 -29.20 -6.35 -5.13
N VAL A 271 -27.95 -6.76 -4.87
CA VAL A 271 -26.88 -5.87 -4.38
C VAL A 271 -26.61 -4.74 -5.39
N ILE A 272 -26.47 -5.07 -6.67
CA ILE A 272 -26.23 -4.08 -7.74
C ILE A 272 -27.41 -3.12 -7.84
N ALA A 273 -28.63 -3.63 -7.86
CA ALA A 273 -29.84 -2.81 -7.94
C ALA A 273 -29.96 -1.84 -6.75
N ARG A 274 -29.62 -2.31 -5.54
CA ARG A 274 -29.62 -1.49 -4.32
C ARG A 274 -28.57 -0.38 -4.35
N LEU A 275 -27.40 -0.65 -4.94
CA LEU A 275 -26.31 0.34 -5.03
C LEU A 275 -26.40 1.25 -6.25
N GLY A 276 -27.17 0.86 -7.27
CA GLY A 276 -27.23 1.54 -8.56
C GLY A 276 -25.98 1.36 -9.43
N MET A 277 -24.99 0.61 -8.95
CA MET A 277 -23.75 0.31 -9.69
C MET A 277 -23.10 -0.99 -9.19
N PRO A 278 -22.31 -1.69 -10.01
CA PRO A 278 -21.64 -2.92 -9.61
C PRO A 278 -20.37 -2.64 -8.78
N PRO A 279 -20.34 -3.00 -7.48
CA PRO A 279 -19.17 -2.80 -6.63
C PRO A 279 -18.01 -3.71 -7.04
N ALA A 280 -16.76 -3.34 -6.72
CA ALA A 280 -15.58 -4.13 -7.04
C ALA A 280 -15.60 -5.53 -6.38
N ALA A 281 -16.12 -5.62 -5.16
CA ALA A 281 -16.30 -6.85 -4.41
C ALA A 281 -17.62 -6.85 -3.63
N ILE A 282 -18.20 -8.03 -3.41
CA ILE A 282 -19.37 -8.24 -2.56
C ILE A 282 -19.02 -9.30 -1.51
N LEU A 283 -19.19 -8.93 -0.24
CA LEU A 283 -19.03 -9.82 0.89
C LEU A 283 -20.37 -10.52 1.15
N PHE A 284 -20.42 -11.84 1.00
CA PHE A 284 -21.57 -12.67 1.38
C PHE A 284 -21.36 -13.23 2.78
N PRO A 285 -22.11 -12.72 3.79
CA PRO A 285 -21.88 -13.07 5.19
C PRO A 285 -21.87 -14.60 5.45
N GLY A 286 -20.74 -15.12 5.92
CA GLY A 286 -20.60 -16.54 6.29
C GLY A 286 -20.34 -17.47 5.11
N THR A 287 -20.37 -16.96 3.88
CA THR A 287 -20.13 -17.72 2.64
C THR A 287 -18.77 -17.39 2.03
N GLY A 288 -18.45 -16.10 1.89
CA GLY A 288 -17.19 -15.61 1.35
C GLY A 288 -17.37 -14.35 0.50
N VAL A 289 -16.56 -14.20 -0.55
CA VAL A 289 -16.45 -12.95 -1.32
C VAL A 289 -16.58 -13.28 -2.80
N LEU A 290 -17.28 -12.42 -3.54
CA LEU A 290 -17.26 -12.39 -5.00
C LEU A 290 -16.62 -11.08 -5.48
N MET A 291 -15.72 -11.19 -6.45
CA MET A 291 -15.13 -10.06 -7.17
C MET A 291 -15.90 -9.79 -8.45
N ARG A 292 -15.99 -8.53 -8.86
CA ARG A 292 -16.51 -8.19 -10.20
C ARG A 292 -15.65 -8.88 -11.27
N GLY A 293 -16.26 -9.37 -12.33
CA GLY A 293 -15.60 -10.23 -13.32
C GLY A 293 -14.41 -9.58 -14.01
N ASP A 294 -14.45 -8.27 -14.19
CA ASP A 294 -13.40 -7.42 -14.76
C ASP A 294 -12.44 -6.83 -13.71
N ALA A 295 -12.51 -7.28 -12.45
CA ALA A 295 -11.59 -6.82 -11.41
C ALA A 295 -10.15 -7.15 -11.81
N SER A 296 -9.26 -6.16 -11.69
CA SER A 296 -7.85 -6.31 -12.03
C SER A 296 -7.12 -7.19 -11.01
N ALA A 297 -5.96 -7.72 -11.39
CA ALA A 297 -5.08 -8.44 -10.45
C ALA A 297 -4.71 -7.58 -9.22
N GLY A 298 -4.67 -6.26 -9.37
CA GLY A 298 -4.47 -5.34 -8.25
C GLY A 298 -5.65 -5.28 -7.28
N ALA A 299 -6.88 -5.38 -7.79
CA ALA A 299 -8.08 -5.46 -6.98
C ALA A 299 -8.18 -6.77 -6.20
N ASP A 300 -7.83 -7.92 -6.80
CA ASP A 300 -7.74 -9.20 -6.06
C ASP A 300 -6.69 -9.13 -4.94
N ALA A 301 -5.49 -8.65 -5.25
CA ALA A 301 -4.43 -8.48 -4.26
C ALA A 301 -4.86 -7.55 -3.12
N MET A 302 -5.62 -6.50 -3.44
CA MET A 302 -6.15 -5.58 -2.43
C MET A 302 -7.28 -6.18 -1.59
N GLN A 303 -8.14 -7.00 -2.19
CA GLN A 303 -9.18 -7.71 -1.46
C GLN A 303 -8.57 -8.69 -0.45
N ARG A 304 -7.50 -9.41 -0.84
CA ARG A 304 -6.70 -10.21 0.09
C ARG A 304 -6.11 -9.33 1.20
N CYS A 305 -5.50 -8.20 0.87
CA CYS A 305 -4.93 -7.26 1.86
C CYS A 305 -5.96 -6.83 2.90
N LEU A 306 -7.17 -6.46 2.45
CA LEU A 306 -8.24 -6.04 3.33
C LEU A 306 -8.62 -7.14 4.32
N ALA A 307 -8.73 -8.38 3.85
CA ALA A 307 -8.99 -9.53 4.72
C ALA A 307 -7.87 -9.75 5.74
N ASP A 308 -6.63 -9.68 5.28
CA ASP A 308 -5.45 -9.84 6.13
C ASP A 308 -5.33 -8.73 7.20
N VAL A 309 -5.58 -7.47 6.84
CA VAL A 309 -5.58 -6.34 7.77
C VAL A 309 -6.73 -6.45 8.75
N ALA A 310 -7.96 -6.64 8.25
CA ALA A 310 -9.16 -6.68 9.07
C ALA A 310 -9.06 -7.78 10.14
N ALA A 311 -8.60 -8.98 9.77
CA ALA A 311 -8.47 -10.12 10.66
C ALA A 311 -7.44 -9.92 11.80
N ARG A 312 -6.57 -8.90 11.72
CA ARG A 312 -5.51 -8.60 12.70
C ARG A 312 -5.78 -7.39 13.58
N ILE A 313 -6.80 -6.59 13.26
CA ILE A 313 -7.23 -5.45 14.07
C ILE A 313 -7.88 -5.93 15.37
N ASP A 314 -7.65 -5.24 16.49
CA ASP A 314 -8.33 -5.59 17.75
C ASP A 314 -9.85 -5.40 17.64
N ILE A 315 -10.64 -6.36 18.15
CA ILE A 315 -12.11 -6.26 18.11
C ILE A 315 -12.63 -5.08 18.93
N ALA A 316 -11.89 -4.70 19.98
CA ALA A 316 -12.24 -3.59 20.86
C ALA A 316 -11.64 -2.25 20.41
N ALA A 317 -10.80 -2.24 19.37
CA ALA A 317 -10.16 -1.01 18.92
C ALA A 317 -11.18 -0.04 18.32
N ARG A 318 -11.04 1.24 18.70
CA ARG A 318 -11.62 2.33 17.94
C ARG A 318 -10.74 2.58 16.72
N LEU A 319 -11.34 2.64 15.54
CA LEU A 319 -10.59 2.82 14.29
C LEU A 319 -10.71 4.24 13.75
N ASN A 320 -9.62 4.71 13.17
CA ASN A 320 -9.58 5.94 12.40
C ASN A 320 -9.88 5.57 10.94
N TYR A 321 -11.13 5.69 10.52
CA TYR A 321 -11.49 5.55 9.10
C TYR A 321 -11.13 6.81 8.33
N LEU A 322 -10.80 6.65 7.05
CA LEU A 322 -10.65 7.80 6.15
C LEU A 322 -11.99 8.55 6.09
N THR A 323 -11.93 9.86 6.27
CA THR A 323 -13.07 10.77 6.18
C THR A 323 -13.59 10.87 4.74
N ALA A 324 -14.82 11.35 4.56
CA ALA A 324 -15.37 11.57 3.21
C ALA A 324 -14.45 12.44 2.34
N ALA A 325 -13.91 13.53 2.90
CA ALA A 325 -13.00 14.42 2.20
C ALA A 325 -11.70 13.72 1.75
N GLU A 326 -11.13 12.86 2.60
CA GLU A 326 -9.92 12.10 2.26
C GLU A 326 -10.18 11.04 1.19
N ASN A 327 -11.34 10.36 1.24
CA ASN A 327 -11.75 9.44 0.19
C ASN A 327 -11.94 10.15 -1.16
N ASP A 328 -12.59 11.32 -1.15
CA ASP A 328 -12.85 12.10 -2.37
C ASP A 328 -11.55 12.66 -2.97
N GLU A 329 -10.60 13.07 -2.13
CA GLU A 329 -9.29 13.55 -2.58
C GLU A 329 -8.50 12.44 -3.26
N LEU A 330 -8.57 11.20 -2.77
CA LEU A 330 -7.90 10.03 -3.36
C LEU A 330 -8.48 9.65 -4.73
N LEU A 331 -9.80 9.68 -4.90
CA LEU A 331 -10.45 9.27 -6.15
C LEU A 331 -10.30 10.29 -7.27
N ASN A 332 -10.20 11.58 -6.94
CA ASN A 332 -10.13 12.68 -7.92
C ASN A 332 -8.69 13.15 -8.20
N TRP A 333 -7.67 12.44 -7.74
CA TRP A 333 -6.29 12.86 -7.87
C TRP A 333 -5.67 12.46 -9.23
N ASP A 334 -5.15 13.43 -9.98
CA ASP A 334 -4.59 13.24 -11.33
C ASP A 334 -3.49 12.16 -11.42
N ALA A 335 -2.62 12.08 -10.42
CA ALA A 335 -1.54 11.11 -10.40
C ALA A 335 -2.08 9.67 -10.22
N GLU A 336 -3.18 9.53 -9.48
CA GLU A 336 -3.85 8.27 -9.25
C GLU A 336 -4.67 7.83 -10.47
N GLN A 337 -5.32 8.79 -11.16
CA GLN A 337 -5.99 8.55 -12.45
C GLN A 337 -5.03 7.97 -13.51
N TYR A 338 -3.76 8.37 -13.49
CA TYR A 338 -2.73 7.75 -14.33
C TYR A 338 -2.40 6.31 -13.90
N ARG A 339 -2.27 6.03 -12.60
CA ARG A 339 -2.01 4.68 -12.07
C ARG A 339 -3.16 3.72 -12.39
N GLN A 340 -4.40 4.17 -12.25
CA GLN A 340 -5.60 3.41 -12.61
C GLN A 340 -5.61 3.01 -14.09
N LYS A 341 -5.21 3.91 -15.01
CA LYS A 341 -5.09 3.61 -16.44
C LYS A 341 -4.05 2.52 -16.73
N LEU A 342 -2.91 2.52 -16.04
CA LEU A 342 -1.89 1.47 -16.19
C LEU A 342 -2.35 0.12 -15.63
N ASN A 343 -3.01 0.11 -14.47
CA ASN A 343 -3.55 -1.11 -13.87
C ASN A 343 -4.64 -1.76 -14.73
N ALA A 344 -5.42 -0.97 -15.47
CA ALA A 344 -6.40 -1.49 -16.44
C ALA A 344 -5.73 -2.08 -17.70
N ALA A 345 -4.56 -1.55 -18.09
CA ALA A 345 -3.85 -1.96 -19.31
C ALA A 345 -2.93 -3.18 -19.10
N GLY A 346 -2.53 -3.50 -17.87
CA GLY A 346 -1.73 -4.67 -17.51
C GLY A 346 -2.53 -5.96 -17.29
N SER A 347 -3.74 -6.03 -17.84
CA SER A 347 -4.64 -7.19 -17.81
C SER A 347 -4.24 -8.24 -18.83
#